data_AF-A0A7C4L798-F1
#
_entry.id   AF-A0A7C4L798-F1
#
_cell.length_a   1.000
_cell.length_b   1.000
_cell.length_c   1.000
_cell.angle_alpha   90.00
_cell.angle_beta   90.00
_cell.angle_gamma   90.00
#
_symmetry.space_group_name_H-M   'P 1'
#
loop_
_entity.id
_entity.type
_entity.pdbx_description
1 polymer ?
#
loop_
_entity_poly.entity_id
_entity_poly.type
_entity_poly.pdbx_seq_one_letter_code
_entity_poly.pdbx_strand_id
1 'polypeptide(L)' 'MKWGNGIFKLIIWIIFSFIFISLTYAGRPRVLSVTMVPPSPNFGQVVTVTIEFCANQQPAELAI' A
#
# COMPACT_ATOMS: atom_id res chain seq x y z
N MET A 1 24.58 -36.32 9.42
CA MET A 1 23.97 -35.06 9.90
C MET A 1 23.24 -34.36 8.74
N LYS A 2 21.94 -34.59 8.55
CA LYS A 2 21.12 -34.01 7.46
C LYS A 2 20.20 -32.87 7.94
N TRP A 3 20.30 -32.48 9.21
CA TRP A 3 19.35 -31.58 9.87
C TRP A 3 19.56 -30.09 9.52
N GLY A 4 20.80 -29.67 9.20
CA GLY A 4 21.11 -28.28 8.87
C GLY A 4 20.50 -27.78 7.55
N ASN A 5 20.25 -28.67 6.58
CA ASN A 5 19.70 -28.29 5.28
C ASN A 5 18.24 -27.85 5.34
N GLY A 6 17.46 -28.38 6.30
CA GLY A 6 16.05 -28.01 6.46
C GLY A 6 15.90 -26.59 7.03
N ILE A 7 16.68 -26.29 8.07
CA ILE A 7 16.68 -24.98 8.73
C ILE A 7 17.21 -23.91 7.76
N PHE A 8 18.27 -24.20 7.00
CA PHE A 8 18.81 -23.29 6.00
C PHE A 8 17.79 -22.95 4.90
N LYS A 9 17.06 -23.94 4.39
CA LYS A 9 15.98 -23.72 3.41
C LYS A 9 14.83 -22.90 3.99
N LEU A 10 14.48 -23.12 5.26
CA LEU A 10 13.43 -22.38 5.95
C LEU A 10 13.81 -20.91 6.14
N ILE A 11 15.06 -20.62 6.50
CA ILE A 11 15.56 -19.24 6.62
C ILE A 11 15.50 -18.52 5.27
N ILE A 12 15.95 -19.16 4.19
CA ILE A 12 15.86 -18.58 2.83
C ILE A 12 14.41 -18.28 2.45
N TRP A 13 13.50 -19.20 2.75
CA TRP A 13 12.07 -19.04 2.47
C TRP A 13 11.47 -17.85 3.23
N ILE A 14 11.83 -17.67 4.50
CA ILE A 14 11.39 -16.53 5.32
C ILE A 14 11.91 -15.21 4.76
N ILE A 15 13.20 -15.15 4.39
CA ILE A 15 13.81 -13.94 3.80
C ILE A 15 13.11 -13.57 2.50
N PHE A 16 12.88 -14.55 1.62
CA PHE A 16 12.19 -14.34 0.36
C PHE A 16 10.75 -13.85 0.57
N SER A 17 10.02 -14.46 1.50
CA SER A 17 8.67 -14.05 1.88
C SER A 17 8.64 -12.61 2.42
N PHE A 18 9.58 -12.26 3.29
CA PHE A 18 9.68 -10.91 3.86
C PHE A 18 9.96 -9.84 2.81
N ILE A 19 10.87 -10.12 1.87
CA ILE A 19 11.16 -9.24 0.72
C ILE A 19 9.91 -9.05 -0.14
N PHE A 20 9.20 -10.14 -0.46
CA PHE A 20 7.99 -10.11 -1.28
C PHE A 20 6.88 -9.27 -0.64
N ILE A 21 6.62 -9.47 0.66
CA ILE A 21 5.60 -8.70 1.39
C ILE A 21 5.96 -7.20 1.40
N SER A 22 7.23 -6.88 1.62
CA SER A 22 7.71 -5.49 1.66
C SER A 22 7.50 -4.77 0.33
N LEU A 23 7.72 -5.46 -0.80
CA LEU A 23 7.47 -4.91 -2.14
C LEU A 23 6.00 -4.53 -2.36
N THR A 24 5.06 -5.33 -1.85
CA THR A 24 3.62 -5.04 -2.00
C THR A 24 3.12 -3.84 -1.18
N TYR A 25 3.87 -3.43 -0.14
CA TYR A 25 3.46 -2.36 0.76
C TYR A 25 3.94 -0.97 0.31
N ALA A 26 5.04 -0.91 -0.45
CA ALA A 26 5.68 0.34 -0.86
C ALA A 26 4.88 1.17 -1.89
N GLY A 27 3.93 0.56 -2.61
CA GLY A 27 3.19 1.21 -3.71
C GLY A 27 1.79 1.74 -3.38
N ARG A 28 1.39 1.81 -2.11
CA ARG A 28 0.02 2.25 -1.77
C ARG A 28 -0.11 3.78 -1.80
N PRO A 29 -1.14 4.33 -2.47
CA PRO A 29 -1.38 5.76 -2.47
C PRO A 29 -1.65 6.23 -1.04
N ARG A 30 -0.98 7.32 -0.64
CA ARG A 30 -1.17 7.93 0.68
C ARG A 30 -2.06 9.15 0.53
N VAL A 31 -3.18 9.18 1.27
CA VAL A 31 -4.04 10.35 1.35
C VAL A 31 -3.30 11.44 2.12
N LEU A 32 -3.16 12.61 1.51
CA LEU A 32 -2.51 13.78 2.09
C LEU A 32 -3.53 14.67 2.80
N SER A 33 -4.64 14.94 2.12
CA SER A 33 -5.67 15.83 2.64
C SER A 33 -7.04 15.41 2.11
N VAL A 34 -8.06 15.65 2.93
CA VAL A 34 -9.47 15.52 2.54
C VAL A 34 -10.14 16.81 2.96
N THR A 35 -10.71 17.53 2.01
CA THR A 35 -11.43 18.77 2.27
C THR A 35 -12.84 18.68 1.70
N MET A 36 -13.75 19.45 2.29
CA MET A 36 -15.17 19.41 1.96
C MET A 36 -15.72 20.83 1.90
N VAL A 37 -16.46 21.12 0.83
CA VAL A 37 -17.05 22.43 0.57
C VAL A 37 -18.55 22.28 0.29
N PRO A 38 -19.44 22.99 1.01
CA PRO A 38 -19.15 23.86 2.17
C PRO A 38 -18.73 23.05 3.42
N PRO A 39 -18.01 23.67 4.37
CA PRO A 39 -17.53 22.99 5.59
C PRO A 39 -18.65 22.59 6.57
N SER A 40 -19.83 23.20 6.45
CA SER A 40 -21.01 22.90 7.26
C SER A 40 -22.26 22.84 6.36
N PRO A 41 -22.46 21.75 5.62
CA PRO A 41 -23.64 21.60 4.77
C PRO A 41 -24.89 21.29 5.60
N ASN A 42 -26.03 21.72 5.08
CA ASN A 42 -27.32 21.28 5.59
C ASN A 42 -27.70 19.91 5.01
N PHE A 43 -28.64 19.23 5.66
CA PHE A 43 -29.17 17.98 5.17
C PHE A 43 -29.80 18.15 3.77
N GLY A 44 -29.43 17.27 2.83
CA GLY A 44 -29.87 17.33 1.43
C GLY A 44 -29.09 18.30 0.52
N GLN A 45 -28.09 19.00 1.06
CA GLN A 45 -27.26 19.91 0.28
C GLN A 45 -26.11 19.17 -0.42
N VAL A 46 -25.87 19.51 -1.69
CA VAL A 46 -24.74 18.97 -2.46
C VAL A 46 -23.43 19.54 -1.90
N VAL A 47 -22.46 18.65 -1.72
CA VAL A 47 -21.13 18.98 -1.21
C VAL A 47 -20.08 18.48 -2.19
N THR A 48 -19.00 19.24 -2.32
CA THR A 48 -17.81 18.83 -3.06
C THR A 48 -16.79 18.33 -2.07
N VAL A 49 -16.32 17.09 -2.27
CA VAL A 49 -15.26 16.49 -1.48
C VAL A 49 -14.01 16.39 -2.35
N THR A 50 -12.94 17.05 -1.93
CA THR A 50 -11.65 17.03 -2.61
C THR A 50 -10.69 16.15 -1.81
N ILE A 51 -10.15 15.12 -2.47
CA ILE A 51 -9.17 14.20 -1.89
C ILE A 51 -7.85 14.43 -2.59
N GLU A 52 -6.87 14.95 -1.85
CA GLU A 52 -5.50 15.02 -2.33
C GLU A 52 -4.75 13.79 -1.84
N PHE A 53 -4.13 13.07 -2.76
CA PHE A 53 -3.31 11.92 -2.43
C PHE A 53 -2.01 11.98 -3.20
N CYS A 54 -0.93 11.52 -2.55
CA CYS A 54 0.30 11.21 -3.24
C CYS A 54 0.06 9.96 -4.06
N ALA A 55 -0.14 10.13 -5.36
CA ALA A 55 0.15 9.12 -6.35
C ALA A 55 1.68 8.96 -6.43
N ASN A 56 2.31 8.49 -5.37
CA ASN A 56 3.71 8.07 -5.46
C ASN A 56 3.73 6.93 -6.47
N GLN A 57 4.30 7.25 -7.62
CA GLN A 57 4.49 6.43 -8.81
C GLN A 57 4.36 4.95 -8.47
N GLN A 58 3.20 4.37 -8.76
CA GLN A 58 3.18 2.97 -9.12
C GLN A 58 4.20 2.86 -10.26
N PRO A 59 5.31 2.11 -10.16
CA PRO A 59 5.93 1.65 -11.39
C PRO A 59 4.81 0.90 -12.10
N ALA A 60 4.43 1.39 -13.27
CA ALA A 60 3.42 0.81 -14.15
C ALA A 60 3.93 -0.51 -14.76
N GLU A 61 4.58 -1.34 -13.96
CA GLU A 61 5.32 -2.52 -14.38
C GLU A 61 4.98 -3.65 -13.41
N LEU A 62 3.72 -4.09 -13.49
CA LEU A 62 3.20 -5.42 -13.11
C LEU A 62 1.67 -5.47 -13.34
N ALA A 63 1.21 -4.86 -14.44
CA ALA A 63 -0.14 -5.04 -14.97
C ALA A 63 -0.06 -5.83 -16.29
N ILE A 64 0.64 -6.98 -16.26
CA ILE A 64 0.53 -8.08 -17.24
C ILE A 64 0.78 -9.38 -16.48
#